data_AF-A0A8B6FHP4-F1
#
_entry.id   AF-A0A8B6FHP4-F1
#
_cell.length_a   1.000
_cell.length_b   1.000
_cell.length_c   1.000
_cell.angle_alpha   90.00
_cell.angle_beta   90.00
_cell.angle_gamma   90.00
#
_symmetry.space_group_name_H-M   'P 1'
#
loop_
_entity.id
_entity.type
_entity.pdbx_description
1 polymer ?
#
loop_
_entity_poly.entity_id
_entity_poly.type
_entity_poly.pdbx_seq_one_letter_code
_entity_poly.pdbx_strand_id
1 'polypeptide(L)'
;MGFPQKPKELNLYPLEERLLSLRIPFMQIRQLPRGGQLSVKGNVVNVPVEVQPTINSLPHTLEKSGTISVKLKKKAGIQKVEVDENETHVGNTDTLLDHIPDDNPLCDAGLTFAPGEGQRPISLYSDPDAEYLSFPTIFCGQRRPDNKDRSVSVHYTDIVKWELRSMDRRVAQSVPNIFFKLKKIQLKNISDKVNLALRRCQSEGKKWTAKDVLNPNTVNDLVRLDEGYYIFRSLRNSPVYLEKRKKDLFAMIRQLGLPTWFGSLSSADTNWKDLLRILRQIK
;
A
#
# COMPACT_ATOMS: atom_id res chain seq x y z
N MET A 1 12.96 20.87 -11.36
CA MET A 1 13.22 19.46 -10.98
C MET A 1 12.74 18.57 -12.11
N GLY A 2 13.53 17.61 -12.55
CA GLY A 2 13.13 16.59 -13.54
C GLY A 2 13.38 15.19 -12.99
N PHE A 3 12.82 14.17 -13.64
CA PHE A 3 13.32 12.80 -13.49
C PHE A 3 14.57 12.61 -14.35
N PRO A 4 15.49 11.72 -13.98
CA PRO A 4 16.60 11.36 -14.86
C PRO A 4 16.09 10.74 -16.16
N GLN A 5 16.89 10.91 -17.22
CA GLN A 5 16.61 10.24 -18.49
C GLN A 5 16.67 8.73 -18.28
N LYS A 6 15.66 8.02 -18.78
CA LYS A 6 15.58 6.57 -18.64
C LYS A 6 16.55 5.91 -19.63
N PRO A 7 17.58 5.18 -19.17
CA PRO A 7 18.39 4.36 -20.06
C PRO A 7 17.52 3.24 -20.67
N LYS A 8 17.86 2.78 -21.88
CA LYS A 8 17.06 1.80 -22.63
C LYS A 8 17.00 0.45 -21.90
N GLU A 9 18.07 0.14 -21.18
CA GLU A 9 18.27 -1.04 -20.35
C GLU A 9 17.27 -1.14 -19.20
N LEU A 10 16.66 -0.02 -18.78
CA LEU A 10 15.63 0.00 -17.74
C LEU A 10 14.20 -0.14 -18.29
N ASN A 11 14.03 -0.50 -19.57
CA ASN A 11 12.74 -0.91 -20.11
C ASN A 11 12.42 -2.36 -19.73
N LEU A 12 12.20 -2.55 -18.43
CA LEU A 12 12.01 -3.84 -17.78
C LEU A 12 10.53 -4.19 -17.70
N TYR A 13 10.22 -5.48 -17.78
CA TYR A 13 8.95 -6.03 -17.34
C TYR A 13 8.83 -5.94 -15.80
N PRO A 14 7.61 -5.94 -15.22
CA PRO A 14 7.43 -5.85 -13.78
C PRO A 14 8.20 -6.90 -12.98
N LEU A 15 8.35 -8.13 -13.53
CA LEU A 15 9.12 -9.20 -12.92
C LEU A 15 10.63 -8.92 -12.95
N GLU A 16 11.15 -8.44 -14.06
CA GLU A 16 12.57 -8.09 -14.22
C GLU A 16 12.94 -6.90 -13.31
N GLU A 17 12.07 -5.89 -13.23
CA GLU A 17 12.21 -4.79 -12.28
C GLU A 17 12.29 -5.32 -10.85
N ARG A 18 11.47 -6.30 -10.51
CA ARG A 18 11.46 -6.92 -9.18
C ARG A 18 12.76 -7.67 -8.88
N LEU A 19 13.28 -8.43 -9.84
CA LEU A 19 14.54 -9.17 -9.70
C LEU A 19 15.76 -8.24 -9.57
N LEU A 20 15.73 -7.10 -10.27
CA LEU A 20 16.82 -6.11 -10.21
C LEU A 20 16.69 -5.14 -9.03
N SER A 21 15.53 -5.06 -8.38
CA SER A 21 15.32 -4.19 -7.23
C SER A 21 16.16 -4.64 -6.02
N LEU A 22 16.98 -3.72 -5.48
CA LEU A 22 17.79 -3.96 -4.27
C LEU A 22 16.94 -3.94 -2.99
N ARG A 23 15.69 -3.49 -3.11
CA ARG A 23 14.70 -3.37 -2.05
C ARG A 23 13.36 -3.85 -2.56
N ILE A 24 12.76 -4.78 -1.83
CA ILE A 24 11.52 -5.42 -2.21
C ILE A 24 10.44 -4.96 -1.25
N PRO A 25 9.58 -4.01 -1.68
CA PRO A 25 8.39 -3.67 -0.91
C PRO A 25 7.38 -4.80 -1.07
N PHE A 26 7.21 -5.58 -0.01
CA PHE A 26 6.12 -6.53 0.12
C PHE A 26 4.85 -5.76 0.50
N MET A 27 3.84 -5.86 -0.36
CA MET A 27 2.54 -5.23 -0.15
C MET A 27 1.48 -5.99 -0.91
N GLN A 28 0.33 -6.19 -0.29
CA GLN A 28 -0.79 -6.86 -0.92
C GLN A 28 -1.77 -5.83 -1.48
N ILE A 29 -1.78 -5.69 -2.80
CA ILE A 29 -2.72 -4.80 -3.51
C ILE A 29 -3.89 -5.65 -3.99
N ARG A 30 -5.11 -5.20 -3.72
CA ARG A 30 -6.35 -5.88 -4.13
C ARG A 30 -7.33 -4.88 -4.70
N GLN A 31 -8.15 -5.33 -5.64
CA GLN A 31 -9.30 -4.58 -6.11
C GLN A 31 -10.41 -4.61 -5.06
N LEU A 32 -11.08 -3.49 -4.87
CA LEU A 32 -12.25 -3.38 -4.01
C LEU A 32 -13.46 -3.98 -4.73
N PRO A 33 -14.45 -4.54 -4.00
CA PRO A 33 -15.57 -5.27 -4.60
C PRO A 33 -16.44 -4.48 -5.59
N ARG A 34 -16.31 -3.15 -5.63
CA ARG A 34 -17.08 -2.27 -6.52
C ARG A 34 -16.21 -1.11 -7.00
N GLY A 35 -16.40 -0.71 -8.25
CA GLY A 35 -15.86 0.55 -8.80
C GLY A 35 -14.41 0.49 -9.28
N GLY A 36 -13.85 -0.71 -9.49
CA GLY A 36 -12.52 -0.89 -10.09
C GLY A 36 -11.34 -0.34 -9.26
N GLN A 37 -11.60 0.18 -8.06
CA GLN A 37 -10.61 0.85 -7.24
C GLN A 37 -9.68 -0.16 -6.55
N LEU A 38 -8.40 0.17 -6.46
CA LEU A 38 -7.41 -0.65 -5.76
C LEU A 38 -7.23 -0.20 -4.30
N SER A 39 -6.84 -1.13 -3.43
CA SER A 39 -6.53 -0.90 -2.02
C SER A 39 -5.38 -1.78 -1.56
N VAL A 40 -4.59 -1.30 -0.60
CA VAL A 40 -3.54 -2.11 0.04
C VAL A 40 -4.07 -2.73 1.30
N LYS A 41 -3.97 -4.05 1.38
CA LYS A 41 -4.24 -4.83 2.58
C LYS A 41 -2.97 -4.96 3.42
N GLY A 42 -3.08 -4.68 4.72
CA GLY A 42 -1.97 -4.83 5.66
C GLY A 42 -0.92 -3.72 5.57
N ASN A 43 0.27 -4.03 6.08
CA ASN A 43 1.43 -3.13 6.09
C ASN A 43 2.31 -3.36 4.86
N VAL A 44 3.08 -2.34 4.52
CA VAL A 44 4.15 -2.45 3.52
C VAL A 44 5.45 -2.73 4.25
N VAL A 45 6.13 -3.78 3.84
CA VAL A 45 7.34 -4.26 4.48
C VAL A 45 8.48 -4.17 3.47
N ASN A 46 9.59 -3.52 3.83
CA ASN A 46 10.75 -3.40 2.96
C ASN A 46 11.74 -4.52 3.27
N VAL A 47 11.99 -5.40 2.32
CA VAL A 47 12.96 -6.49 2.47
C VAL A 47 14.18 -6.17 1.61
N PRO A 48 15.38 -6.08 2.22
CA PRO A 48 16.60 -5.93 1.44
C PRO A 48 16.87 -7.15 0.57
N VAL A 49 17.62 -6.93 -0.51
CA VAL A 49 18.14 -8.00 -1.37
C VAL A 49 19.64 -7.82 -1.46
N GLU A 50 20.38 -8.90 -1.20
CA GLU A 50 21.81 -8.96 -1.47
C GLU A 50 22.04 -9.57 -2.85
N VAL A 51 22.70 -8.80 -3.72
CA VAL A 51 22.90 -9.17 -5.14
C VAL A 51 23.79 -10.39 -5.29
N GLN A 52 24.90 -10.47 -4.55
CA GLN A 52 25.89 -11.53 -4.68
C GLN A 52 25.36 -12.93 -4.38
N PRO A 53 24.74 -13.19 -3.21
CA PRO A 53 24.13 -14.50 -2.96
C PRO A 53 23.01 -14.79 -3.95
N THR A 54 22.22 -13.79 -4.34
CA THR A 54 21.12 -13.96 -5.31
C THR A 54 21.64 -14.38 -6.68
N ILE A 55 22.74 -13.82 -7.18
CA ILE A 55 23.34 -14.22 -8.47
C ILE A 55 23.98 -15.60 -8.36
N ASN A 56 24.70 -15.87 -7.27
CA ASN A 56 25.43 -17.11 -7.07
C ASN A 56 24.52 -18.31 -6.73
N SER A 57 23.27 -18.07 -6.36
CA SER A 57 22.27 -19.09 -6.06
C SER A 57 21.38 -19.45 -7.26
N LEU A 58 21.54 -18.77 -8.41
CA LEU A 58 20.83 -19.11 -9.65
C LEU A 58 21.50 -20.31 -10.34
N PRO A 59 20.76 -21.34 -10.80
CA PRO A 59 19.36 -21.72 -10.53
C PRO A 59 19.23 -22.85 -9.47
N HIS A 60 18.19 -22.80 -8.62
CA HIS A 60 17.86 -23.87 -7.67
C HIS A 60 16.94 -24.94 -8.29
N THR A 61 17.26 -26.22 -8.10
CA THR A 61 16.34 -27.33 -8.37
C THR A 61 15.18 -27.31 -7.35
N LEU A 62 13.98 -27.77 -7.76
CA LEU A 62 12.78 -27.86 -6.90
C LEU A 62 13.02 -28.48 -5.52
N GLU A 63 13.90 -29.47 -5.44
CA GLU A 63 14.26 -30.17 -4.18
C GLU A 63 14.93 -29.27 -3.14
N LYS A 64 15.58 -28.19 -3.57
CA LYS A 64 16.24 -27.21 -2.69
C LYS A 64 15.33 -26.06 -2.29
N SER A 65 14.19 -25.88 -2.96
CA SER A 65 13.18 -24.91 -2.59
C SER A 65 12.36 -25.50 -1.45
N GLY A 66 12.42 -24.91 -0.25
CA GLY A 66 11.65 -25.33 0.93
C GLY A 66 10.14 -25.10 0.81
N THR A 67 9.58 -25.17 -0.39
CA THR A 67 8.19 -24.85 -0.70
C THR A 67 7.41 -26.14 -0.93
N ILE A 68 6.45 -26.42 -0.05
CA ILE A 68 5.52 -27.55 -0.21
C ILE A 68 4.32 -27.07 -1.03
N SER A 69 4.07 -27.65 -2.20
CA SER A 69 2.85 -27.40 -2.96
C SER A 69 1.65 -28.02 -2.23
N VAL A 70 0.88 -27.23 -1.50
CA VAL A 70 -0.33 -27.70 -0.80
C VAL A 70 -1.55 -27.57 -1.71
N LYS A 71 -2.06 -28.70 -2.24
CA LYS A 71 -3.37 -28.76 -2.88
C LYS A 71 -4.46 -28.64 -1.81
N LEU A 72 -4.98 -27.43 -1.59
CA LEU A 72 -6.15 -27.21 -0.73
C LEU A 72 -7.41 -27.76 -1.43
N LYS A 73 -7.83 -28.96 -1.03
CA LYS A 73 -9.12 -29.53 -1.44
C LYS A 73 -10.22 -28.71 -0.75
N LYS A 74 -10.95 -27.87 -1.50
CA LYS A 74 -12.13 -27.16 -0.98
C LYS A 74 -13.10 -28.19 -0.40
N LYS A 75 -13.29 -28.20 0.93
CA LYS A 75 -14.42 -28.90 1.55
C LYS A 75 -15.69 -28.17 1.12
N ALA A 76 -16.66 -28.91 0.59
CA ALA A 76 -17.95 -28.40 0.17
C ALA A 76 -18.65 -27.71 1.35
N GLY A 77 -18.93 -26.42 1.20
CA GLY A 77 -19.70 -25.64 2.16
C GLY A 77 -19.13 -24.25 2.40
N ILE A 78 -19.19 -23.37 1.40
CA ILE A 78 -19.31 -21.90 1.52
C ILE A 78 -19.83 -21.39 0.15
N GLN A 79 -20.80 -20.47 0.21
CA GLN A 79 -21.63 -19.95 -0.88
C GLN A 79 -20.85 -19.50 -2.12
N LYS A 80 -21.45 -19.78 -3.28
CA LYS A 80 -21.03 -19.33 -4.61
C LYS A 80 -20.91 -17.80 -4.63
N VAL A 81 -19.72 -17.31 -4.97
CA VAL A 81 -19.53 -16.01 -5.63
C VAL A 81 -19.22 -16.36 -7.08
N GLU A 82 -20.11 -16.01 -7.99
CA GLU A 82 -19.89 -16.14 -9.43
C GLU A 82 -18.78 -15.14 -9.80
N VAL A 83 -17.69 -15.67 -10.36
CA VAL A 83 -16.56 -14.88 -10.86
C VAL A 83 -16.76 -14.77 -12.37
N ASP A 84 -16.87 -13.53 -12.85
CA ASP A 84 -16.95 -13.20 -14.27
C ASP A 84 -15.58 -13.46 -14.92
N GLU A 85 -15.54 -14.26 -15.98
CA GLU A 85 -14.32 -14.71 -16.67
C GLU A 85 -13.61 -13.57 -17.43
N ASN A 86 -14.16 -12.36 -17.43
CA ASN A 86 -13.61 -11.18 -18.11
C ASN A 86 -12.86 -10.20 -17.19
N GLU A 87 -12.76 -10.45 -15.89
CA GLU A 87 -11.89 -9.66 -15.02
C GLU A 87 -10.44 -10.11 -15.23
N THR A 88 -9.65 -9.30 -15.94
CA THR A 88 -8.19 -9.39 -15.87
C THR A 88 -7.79 -9.38 -14.40
N HIS A 89 -7.35 -10.53 -13.89
CA HIS A 89 -6.69 -10.64 -12.60
C HIS A 89 -5.54 -9.62 -12.61
N VAL A 90 -5.76 -8.45 -12.00
CA VAL A 90 -4.65 -7.58 -11.63
C VAL A 90 -4.01 -8.30 -10.46
N GLY A 91 -3.10 -9.20 -10.83
CA GLY A 91 -2.52 -10.22 -10.00
C GLY A 91 -2.13 -9.67 -8.64
N ASN A 92 -2.24 -10.54 -7.65
CA ASN A 92 -1.38 -10.48 -6.50
C ASN A 92 0.04 -10.23 -7.04
N THR A 93 0.61 -9.04 -6.86
CA THR A 93 2.07 -8.83 -6.97
C THR A 93 2.79 -9.47 -5.77
N ASP A 94 2.13 -10.44 -5.14
CA ASP A 94 2.70 -11.34 -4.18
C ASP A 94 3.56 -12.35 -4.96
N THR A 95 4.60 -12.82 -4.32
CA THR A 95 5.57 -13.84 -4.74
C THR A 95 4.96 -15.22 -5.00
N LEU A 96 3.75 -15.29 -5.55
CA LEU A 96 3.18 -16.48 -6.14
C LEU A 96 3.25 -16.30 -7.64
N LEU A 97 4.11 -17.09 -8.27
CA LEU A 97 4.09 -17.31 -9.71
C LEU A 97 2.66 -17.71 -10.09
N ASP A 98 1.99 -16.85 -10.87
CA ASP A 98 0.62 -17.11 -11.32
C ASP A 98 0.54 -18.39 -12.18
N HIS A 99 -0.64 -19.02 -12.11
CA HIS A 99 -1.07 -20.25 -12.77
C HIS A 99 -0.40 -20.54 -14.13
N ILE A 100 0.46 -21.56 -14.13
CA ILE A 100 0.85 -22.25 -15.36
C ILE A 100 -0.32 -23.19 -15.72
N PRO A 101 -0.87 -23.14 -16.95
CA PRO A 101 -1.86 -24.12 -17.38
C PRO A 101 -1.29 -25.54 -17.25
N ASP A 102 -2.07 -26.44 -16.66
CA ASP A 102 -1.69 -27.78 -16.17
C ASP A 102 -1.11 -28.74 -17.25
N ASP A 103 -0.99 -28.32 -18.51
CA ASP A 103 -0.74 -29.19 -19.66
C ASP A 103 0.66 -29.05 -20.31
N ASN A 104 1.60 -28.31 -19.71
CA ASN A 104 2.96 -28.20 -20.27
C ASN A 104 3.95 -29.16 -19.57
N PRO A 105 4.42 -30.25 -20.23
CA PRO A 105 5.28 -31.26 -19.62
C PRO A 105 6.71 -30.79 -19.28
N LEU A 106 7.08 -29.54 -19.63
CA LEU A 106 8.31 -28.88 -19.18
C LEU A 106 8.18 -28.24 -17.78
N CYS A 107 6.98 -28.19 -17.21
CA CYS A 107 6.68 -27.43 -15.99
C CYS A 107 6.81 -28.21 -14.67
N ASP A 108 7.18 -29.48 -14.71
CA ASP A 108 7.50 -30.26 -13.50
C ASP A 108 8.86 -29.87 -12.89
N ALA A 109 9.55 -28.88 -13.48
CA ALA A 109 10.81 -28.29 -13.04
C ALA A 109 10.67 -26.77 -12.77
N GLY A 110 9.57 -26.34 -12.16
CA GLY A 110 9.36 -24.94 -11.80
C GLY A 110 10.49 -24.38 -10.93
N LEU A 111 11.22 -23.40 -11.45
CA LEU A 111 12.22 -22.63 -10.69
C LEU A 111 11.49 -21.67 -9.74
N THR A 112 11.32 -22.07 -8.48
CA THR A 112 10.78 -21.21 -7.42
C THR A 112 11.92 -20.44 -6.73
N PHE A 113 11.84 -19.10 -6.76
CA PHE A 113 12.78 -18.22 -6.08
C PHE A 113 12.07 -16.99 -5.52
N ALA A 114 12.32 -16.66 -4.25
CA ALA A 114 11.87 -15.42 -3.63
C ALA A 114 13.08 -14.51 -3.37
N PRO A 115 13.27 -13.42 -4.13
CA PRO A 115 14.40 -12.53 -3.88
C PRO A 115 14.28 -11.92 -2.47
N GLY A 116 15.36 -11.99 -1.68
CA GLY A 116 15.35 -11.60 -0.26
C GLY A 116 14.99 -12.74 0.72
N GLU A 117 15.01 -14.00 0.28
CA GLU A 117 14.85 -15.17 1.16
C GLU A 117 15.85 -15.15 2.34
N GLY A 118 15.36 -15.40 3.55
CA GLY A 118 16.16 -15.38 4.78
C GLY A 118 16.51 -13.98 5.30
N GLN A 119 16.19 -12.90 4.57
CA GLN A 119 16.47 -11.54 5.02
C GLN A 119 15.41 -11.02 6.01
N ARG A 120 15.85 -10.17 6.94
CA ARG A 120 14.95 -9.54 7.91
C ARG A 120 14.35 -8.27 7.33
N PRO A 121 13.04 -8.06 7.46
CA PRO A 121 12.41 -6.85 7.00
C PRO A 121 12.90 -5.63 7.78
N ILE A 122 13.12 -4.54 7.05
CA ILE A 122 13.49 -3.23 7.58
C ILE A 122 12.26 -2.32 7.54
N SER A 123 12.13 -1.44 8.53
CA SER A 123 11.10 -0.42 8.50
C SER A 123 11.31 0.55 7.33
N LEU A 124 10.22 0.91 6.66
CA LEU A 124 10.24 1.87 5.55
C LEU A 124 10.79 3.26 5.92
N TYR A 125 10.80 3.57 7.21
CA TYR A 125 11.35 4.81 7.75
C TYR A 125 12.84 4.77 8.03
N SER A 126 13.35 3.60 8.42
CA SER A 126 14.75 3.43 8.81
C SER A 126 15.68 3.44 7.61
N ASP A 127 15.17 3.08 6.43
CA ASP A 127 15.91 3.03 5.18
C ASP A 127 15.59 4.27 4.31
N PRO A 128 16.48 5.27 4.24
CA PRO A 128 16.26 6.49 3.44
C PRO A 128 16.19 6.21 1.95
N ASP A 129 16.88 5.16 1.49
CA ASP A 129 17.06 4.84 0.08
C ASP A 129 16.05 3.80 -0.42
N ALA A 130 15.23 3.26 0.49
CA ALA A 130 14.20 2.26 0.20
C ALA A 130 13.40 2.57 -1.07
N GLU A 131 12.97 3.82 -1.23
CA GLU A 131 12.13 4.24 -2.36
C GLU A 131 12.87 4.21 -3.70
N TYR A 132 14.12 4.68 -3.73
CA TYR A 132 14.92 4.76 -4.96
C TYR A 132 15.39 3.37 -5.39
N LEU A 133 15.67 2.51 -4.41
CA LEU A 133 16.13 1.14 -4.61
C LEU A 133 14.99 0.15 -4.92
N SER A 134 13.75 0.48 -4.53
CA SER A 134 12.56 -0.35 -4.82
C SER A 134 12.02 -0.18 -6.22
N PHE A 135 12.23 0.99 -6.83
CA PHE A 135 11.64 1.36 -8.12
C PHE A 135 12.72 1.87 -9.08
N PRO A 136 13.62 1.00 -9.55
CA PRO A 136 14.73 1.40 -10.41
C PRO A 136 14.24 1.98 -11.75
N THR A 137 13.09 1.57 -12.28
CA THR A 137 12.55 2.11 -13.54
C THR A 137 12.11 3.57 -13.44
N ILE A 138 11.75 4.02 -12.23
CA ILE A 138 11.28 5.38 -11.95
C ILE A 138 12.48 6.30 -11.68
N PHE A 139 13.38 5.88 -10.78
CA PHE A 139 14.45 6.73 -10.27
C PHE A 139 15.82 6.46 -10.91
N CYS A 140 15.96 5.40 -11.70
CA CYS A 140 17.21 5.01 -12.37
C CYS A 140 18.40 4.89 -11.42
N GLY A 141 18.15 4.45 -10.18
CA GLY A 141 19.18 4.35 -9.12
C GLY A 141 19.66 5.70 -8.57
N GLN A 142 19.09 6.83 -9.01
CA GLN A 142 19.49 8.16 -8.56
C GLN A 142 18.64 8.62 -7.39
N ARG A 143 19.30 8.88 -6.26
CA ARG A 143 18.68 9.48 -5.08
C ARG A 143 18.38 10.95 -5.34
N ARG A 144 17.27 11.45 -4.81
CA ARG A 144 17.00 12.90 -4.76
C ARG A 144 17.97 13.60 -3.78
N PRO A 145 18.32 14.88 -4.03
CA PRO A 145 19.11 15.66 -3.09
C PRO A 145 18.37 15.76 -1.75
N ASP A 146 19.11 15.66 -0.65
CA ASP A 146 18.54 15.79 0.68
C ASP A 146 18.15 17.24 0.94
N ASN A 147 17.32 17.50 1.96
CA ASN A 147 16.93 18.88 2.30
C ASN A 147 18.12 19.74 2.74
N LYS A 148 19.25 19.13 3.13
CA LYS A 148 20.50 19.84 3.44
C LYS A 148 21.13 20.50 2.21
N ASP A 149 20.97 19.89 1.04
CA ASP A 149 21.58 20.36 -0.21
C ASP A 149 20.67 21.32 -0.98
N ARG A 150 19.45 21.57 -0.47
CA ARG A 150 18.44 22.41 -1.12
C ARG A 150 18.44 23.81 -0.54
N SER A 151 18.23 24.80 -1.39
CA SER A 151 17.99 26.19 -0.97
C SER A 151 16.70 26.34 -0.15
N VAL A 152 15.67 25.56 -0.50
CA VAL A 152 14.37 25.55 0.18
C VAL A 152 14.04 24.13 0.61
N SER A 153 13.77 23.96 1.90
CA SER A 153 13.33 22.68 2.47
C SER A 153 11.95 22.31 1.92
N VAL A 154 11.80 21.07 1.45
CA VAL A 154 10.54 20.57 0.89
C VAL A 154 10.07 19.38 1.71
N HIS A 155 8.78 19.36 2.04
CA HIS A 155 8.19 18.21 2.72
C HIS A 155 7.97 17.05 1.74
N TYR A 156 8.12 15.82 2.23
CA TYR A 156 7.95 14.61 1.41
C TYR A 156 6.58 14.56 0.70
N THR A 157 5.51 15.04 1.34
CA THR A 157 4.18 15.10 0.70
C THR A 157 4.15 15.99 -0.53
N ASP A 158 4.93 17.08 -0.55
CA ASP A 158 4.95 18.01 -1.67
C ASP A 158 5.78 17.45 -2.83
N ILE A 159 6.83 16.69 -2.51
CA ILE A 159 7.56 15.87 -3.49
C ILE A 159 6.60 14.87 -4.14
N VAL A 160 5.89 14.05 -3.36
CA VAL A 160 4.94 13.05 -3.89
C VAL A 160 3.84 13.71 -4.72
N LYS A 161 3.29 14.84 -4.26
CA LYS A 161 2.30 15.65 -5.01
C LYS A 161 2.84 16.12 -6.36
N TRP A 162 4.10 16.55 -6.41
CA TRP A 162 4.75 16.97 -7.64
C TRP A 162 4.96 15.78 -8.57
N GLU A 163 5.45 14.65 -8.06
CA GLU A 163 5.70 13.45 -8.87
C GLU A 163 4.41 12.87 -9.50
N LEU A 164 3.30 12.88 -8.77
CA LEU A 164 2.00 12.43 -9.29
C LEU A 164 1.39 13.36 -10.35
N ARG A 165 1.78 14.64 -10.34
CA ARG A 165 1.29 15.68 -11.27
C ARG A 165 2.30 16.05 -12.35
N SER A 166 3.48 15.42 -12.33
CA SER A 166 4.52 15.67 -13.32
C SER A 166 4.04 15.29 -14.71
N MET A 167 4.61 15.96 -15.72
CA MET A 167 4.44 15.60 -17.13
C MET A 167 4.93 14.18 -17.40
N ASP A 168 6.00 13.76 -16.69
CA ASP A 168 6.44 12.38 -16.70
C ASP A 168 5.50 11.51 -15.85
N ARG A 169 4.76 10.62 -16.51
CA ARG A 169 3.70 9.81 -15.90
C ARG A 169 4.18 8.50 -15.29
N ARG A 170 5.49 8.16 -15.35
CA ARG A 170 6.03 6.89 -14.82
C ARG A 170 5.59 6.60 -13.37
N VAL A 171 5.63 7.62 -12.51
CA VAL A 171 5.17 7.52 -11.12
C VAL A 171 3.66 7.31 -11.02
N ALA A 172 2.89 8.05 -11.81
CA ALA A 172 1.43 7.98 -11.80
C ALA A 172 0.88 6.68 -12.41
N GLN A 173 1.66 6.01 -13.26
CA GLN A 173 1.32 4.72 -13.85
C GLN A 173 1.71 3.54 -12.95
N SER A 174 2.74 3.68 -12.11
CA SER A 174 3.17 2.64 -11.20
C SER A 174 2.28 2.57 -9.95
N VAL A 175 1.26 1.72 -10.00
CA VAL A 175 0.36 1.42 -8.86
C VAL A 175 1.14 1.01 -7.59
N PRO A 176 2.15 0.11 -7.66
CA PRO A 176 3.00 -0.23 -6.51
C PRO A 176 3.66 0.99 -5.87
N ASN A 177 4.19 1.91 -6.69
CA ASN A 177 4.86 3.11 -6.20
C ASN A 177 3.90 4.07 -5.48
N ILE A 178 2.69 4.26 -6.01
CA ILE A 178 1.65 5.10 -5.40
C ILE A 178 1.31 4.58 -3.99
N PHE A 179 1.10 3.28 -3.87
CA PHE A 179 0.73 2.64 -2.62
C PHE A 179 1.86 2.60 -1.60
N PHE A 180 3.09 2.39 -2.05
CA PHE A 180 4.28 2.55 -1.25
C PHE A 180 4.36 3.96 -0.63
N LYS A 181 4.20 5.00 -1.46
CA LYS A 181 4.23 6.41 -1.02
C LYS A 181 3.11 6.72 -0.03
N LEU A 182 1.90 6.23 -0.31
CA LEU A 182 0.75 6.37 0.59
C LEU A 182 1.06 5.78 1.97
N LYS A 183 1.56 4.54 2.00
CA LYS A 183 1.86 3.83 3.25
C LYS A 183 3.02 4.45 4.00
N LYS A 184 4.05 4.93 3.30
CA LYS A 184 5.11 5.75 3.86
C LYS A 184 4.50 6.96 4.57
N ILE A 185 3.75 7.83 3.89
CA ILE A 185 3.13 9.02 4.49
C ILE A 185 2.25 8.67 5.70
N GLN A 186 1.42 7.63 5.58
CA GLN A 186 0.54 7.18 6.67
C GLN A 186 1.34 6.79 7.92
N LEU A 187 2.40 6.00 7.75
CA LEU A 187 3.25 5.56 8.84
C LEU A 187 4.03 6.75 9.46
N LYS A 188 4.41 7.78 8.68
CA LYS A 188 4.95 9.05 9.23
C LYS A 188 3.96 9.66 10.19
N ASN A 189 2.75 9.87 9.69
CA ASN A 189 1.72 10.60 10.38
C ASN A 189 1.33 9.87 11.67
N ILE A 190 1.26 8.54 11.65
CA ILE A 190 1.04 7.73 12.84
C ILE A 190 2.19 7.94 13.83
N SER A 191 3.44 7.80 13.40
CA SER A 191 4.61 7.94 14.29
C SER A 191 4.72 9.34 14.92
N ASP A 192 4.54 10.40 14.12
CA ASP A 192 4.60 11.79 14.59
C ASP A 192 3.48 12.08 15.61
N LYS A 193 2.30 11.49 15.40
CA LYS A 193 1.15 11.63 16.31
C LYS A 193 1.34 10.86 17.61
N VAL A 194 1.89 9.65 17.55
CA VAL A 194 2.26 8.88 18.76
C VAL A 194 3.37 9.59 19.54
N ASN A 195 4.37 10.16 18.87
CA ASN A 195 5.40 10.95 19.55
C ASN A 195 4.84 12.21 20.21
N LEU A 196 3.90 12.90 19.55
CA LEU A 196 3.20 14.04 20.13
C LEU A 196 2.38 13.64 21.36
N ALA A 197 1.73 12.47 21.31
CA ALA A 197 1.01 11.87 22.43
C ALA A 197 1.90 11.68 23.65
N LEU A 198 3.00 10.95 23.44
CA LEU A 198 3.94 10.59 24.50
C LEU A 198 4.52 11.84 25.16
N ARG A 199 4.82 12.89 24.38
CA ARG A 199 5.30 14.17 24.91
C ARG A 199 4.24 14.90 25.74
N ARG A 200 2.96 14.85 25.36
CA ARG A 200 1.88 15.50 26.12
C ARG A 200 1.65 14.81 27.46
N CYS A 201 1.57 13.48 27.46
CA CYS A 201 1.40 12.71 28.70
C CYS A 201 2.60 12.84 29.65
N GLN A 202 3.80 13.19 29.14
CA GLN A 202 4.96 13.52 29.97
C GLN A 202 4.83 14.87 30.71
N SER A 203 4.15 15.84 30.11
CA SER A 203 3.93 17.16 30.72
C SER A 203 2.93 17.12 31.87
N GLU A 204 2.04 16.12 31.92
CA GLU A 204 1.10 15.89 33.03
C GLU A 204 1.74 15.15 34.23
N GLY A 205 3.06 15.30 34.41
CA GLY A 205 3.79 14.82 35.59
C GLY A 205 4.25 13.36 35.56
N LYS A 206 3.86 12.55 34.55
CA LYS A 206 4.30 11.15 34.41
C LYS A 206 5.40 11.00 33.37
N LYS A 207 6.65 10.83 33.79
CA LYS A 207 7.77 10.48 32.88
C LYS A 207 7.67 9.02 32.47
N TRP A 208 7.54 8.77 31.17
CA TRP A 208 7.51 7.41 30.60
C TRP A 208 8.91 6.98 30.17
N THR A 209 9.39 5.84 30.66
CA THR A 209 10.68 5.25 30.25
C THR A 209 10.46 4.22 29.14
N ALA A 210 11.48 3.93 28.34
CA ALA A 210 11.41 2.89 27.29
C ALA A 210 10.97 1.51 27.83
N LYS A 211 11.32 1.18 29.08
CA LYS A 211 10.87 -0.03 29.79
C LYS A 211 9.36 -0.05 30.01
N ASP A 212 8.76 1.10 30.30
CA ASP A 212 7.32 1.23 30.56
C ASP A 212 6.51 1.13 29.26
N VAL A 213 7.07 1.56 28.12
CA VAL A 213 6.44 1.44 26.80
C VAL A 213 6.51 0.01 26.25
N LEU A 214 7.48 -0.80 26.71
CA LEU A 214 7.58 -2.20 26.30
C LEU A 214 6.50 -3.09 26.94
N ASN A 215 5.93 -2.64 28.06
CA ASN A 215 4.90 -3.37 28.78
C ASN A 215 3.53 -3.18 28.07
N PRO A 216 2.82 -4.25 27.69
CA PRO A 216 1.57 -4.13 26.94
C PRO A 216 0.42 -3.53 27.78
N ASN A 217 0.44 -3.72 29.10
CA ASN A 217 -0.60 -3.22 30.00
C ASN A 217 -0.58 -1.70 30.13
N THR A 218 0.61 -1.12 30.31
CA THR A 218 0.82 0.34 30.37
C THR A 218 0.50 1.02 29.04
N VAL A 219 0.81 0.38 27.90
CA VAL A 219 0.43 0.89 26.57
C VAL A 219 -1.09 0.90 26.41
N ASN A 220 -1.79 -0.14 26.85
CA ASN A 220 -3.26 -0.17 26.81
C ASN A 220 -3.87 0.92 27.69
N ASP A 221 -3.31 1.16 28.87
CA ASP A 221 -3.78 2.23 29.75
C ASP A 221 -3.51 3.63 29.18
N LEU A 222 -2.39 3.80 28.46
CA LEU A 222 -2.09 5.04 27.72
C LEU A 222 -3.09 5.27 26.56
N VAL A 223 -3.46 4.21 25.83
CA VAL A 223 -4.45 4.29 24.73
C VAL A 223 -5.86 4.60 25.26
N ARG A 224 -6.17 4.14 26.47
CA ARG A 224 -7.46 4.38 27.16
C ARG A 224 -7.62 5.79 27.71
N LEU A 225 -6.54 6.54 27.88
CA LEU A 225 -6.64 7.97 28.19
C LEU A 225 -7.26 8.69 26.99
N ASP A 226 -8.21 9.59 27.25
CA ASP A 226 -8.93 10.35 26.22
C ASP A 226 -7.99 11.04 25.23
N GLU A 227 -6.80 11.46 25.69
CA GLU A 227 -5.76 12.00 24.83
C GLU A 227 -5.41 11.04 23.69
N GLY A 228 -5.17 9.76 24.01
CA GLY A 228 -4.88 8.64 23.11
C GLY A 228 -5.88 8.50 21.98
N TYR A 229 -7.17 8.62 22.32
CA TYR A 229 -8.28 8.61 21.37
C TYR A 229 -8.19 9.82 20.41
N TYR A 230 -8.08 11.05 20.94
CA TYR A 230 -8.11 12.27 20.11
C TYR A 230 -6.91 12.46 19.17
N ILE A 231 -5.77 11.84 19.46
CA ILE A 231 -4.53 11.96 18.67
C ILE A 231 -4.72 11.50 17.21
N PHE A 232 -5.60 10.52 16.98
CA PHE A 232 -5.85 9.95 15.66
C PHE A 232 -6.97 10.62 14.87
N ARG A 233 -7.47 11.80 15.29
CA ARG A 233 -8.51 12.56 14.57
C ARG A 233 -8.12 12.96 13.14
N SER A 234 -6.83 12.99 12.81
CA SER A 234 -6.33 13.31 11.46
C SER A 234 -6.20 12.09 10.56
N LEU A 235 -6.22 10.87 11.13
CA LEU A 235 -6.18 9.64 10.35
C LEU A 235 -7.57 9.37 9.78
N ARG A 236 -7.67 9.35 8.46
CA ARG A 236 -8.93 9.03 7.77
C ARG A 236 -9.39 7.63 8.17
N ASN A 237 -10.69 7.48 8.41
CA ASN A 237 -11.35 6.25 8.88
C ASN A 237 -10.97 5.79 10.30
N SER A 238 -10.27 6.60 11.10
CA SER A 238 -10.21 6.33 12.53
C SER A 238 -11.59 6.55 13.17
N PRO A 239 -11.93 5.85 14.27
CA PRO A 239 -13.20 6.05 14.97
C PRO A 239 -13.46 7.53 15.30
N VAL A 240 -12.43 8.24 15.75
CA VAL A 240 -12.48 9.66 16.11
C VAL A 240 -12.72 10.55 14.90
N TYR A 241 -12.08 10.25 13.77
CA TYR A 241 -12.31 10.96 12.52
C TYR A 241 -13.77 10.82 12.08
N LEU A 242 -14.32 9.60 12.13
CA LEU A 242 -15.70 9.32 11.74
C LEU A 242 -16.70 9.99 12.69
N GLU A 243 -16.45 9.98 14.00
CA GLU A 243 -17.28 10.67 14.98
C GLU A 243 -17.29 12.19 14.74
N LYS A 244 -16.13 12.79 14.44
CA LYS A 244 -16.04 14.19 14.05
C LYS A 244 -16.87 14.47 12.79
N ARG A 245 -16.72 13.66 11.74
CA ARG A 245 -17.47 13.83 10.48
C ARG A 245 -18.97 13.66 10.65
N LYS A 246 -19.39 12.75 11.53
CA LYS A 246 -20.79 12.61 11.94
C LYS A 246 -21.31 13.90 12.59
N LYS A 247 -20.55 14.49 13.52
CA LYS A 247 -20.93 15.77 14.16
C LYS A 247 -20.98 16.93 13.16
N ASP A 248 -19.99 17.03 12.27
CA ASP A 248 -19.97 18.01 11.18
C ASP A 248 -21.23 17.89 10.30
N LEU A 249 -21.62 16.66 9.94
CA LEU A 249 -22.82 16.40 9.14
C LEU A 249 -24.10 16.83 9.87
N PHE A 250 -24.25 16.52 11.16
CA PHE A 250 -25.40 16.99 11.93
C PHE A 250 -25.45 18.52 12.05
N ALA A 251 -24.30 19.18 12.15
CA ALA A 251 -24.24 20.64 12.14
C ALA A 251 -24.70 21.19 10.78
N MET A 252 -24.23 20.61 9.68
CA MET A 252 -24.68 20.97 8.33
C MET A 252 -26.18 20.77 8.15
N ILE A 253 -26.75 19.65 8.60
CA ILE A 253 -28.20 19.39 8.51
C ILE A 253 -29.00 20.45 9.29
N ARG A 254 -28.52 20.87 10.45
CA ARG A 254 -29.18 21.92 11.26
C ARG A 254 -29.10 23.30 10.63
N GLN A 255 -27.99 23.64 9.96
CA GLN A 255 -27.76 24.98 9.40
C GLN A 255 -28.28 25.14 7.97
N LEU A 256 -28.06 24.13 7.12
CA LEU A 256 -28.37 24.16 5.69
C LEU A 256 -29.67 23.43 5.35
N GLY A 257 -30.24 22.69 6.30
CA GLY A 257 -31.42 21.85 6.08
C GLY A 257 -31.08 20.45 5.58
N LEU A 258 -32.12 19.69 5.23
CA LEU A 258 -32.00 18.31 4.78
C LEU A 258 -31.21 18.24 3.45
N PRO A 259 -30.22 17.35 3.32
CA PRO A 259 -29.47 17.20 2.08
C PRO A 259 -30.42 16.70 0.99
N THR A 260 -30.64 17.53 -0.03
CA THR A 260 -31.45 17.16 -1.20
C THR A 260 -30.52 16.62 -2.29
N TRP A 261 -30.76 15.39 -2.71
CA TRP A 261 -30.04 14.81 -3.86
C TRP A 261 -30.65 15.34 -5.15
N PHE A 262 -29.85 15.98 -5.99
CA PHE A 262 -30.23 16.32 -7.35
C PHE A 262 -29.40 15.47 -8.32
N GLY A 263 -30.06 14.91 -9.31
CA GLY A 263 -29.42 14.20 -10.41
C GLY A 263 -30.01 14.70 -11.72
N SER A 264 -29.16 15.01 -12.68
CA SER A 264 -29.56 15.27 -14.06
C SER A 264 -29.41 13.98 -14.85
N LEU A 265 -30.51 13.47 -15.41
CA LEU A 265 -30.50 12.32 -16.31
C LEU A 265 -30.61 12.83 -17.76
N SER A 266 -29.75 12.32 -18.62
CA SER A 266 -29.77 12.54 -20.07
C SER A 266 -30.44 11.36 -20.78
N SER A 267 -30.84 11.53 -22.04
CA SER A 267 -31.38 10.43 -22.85
C SER A 267 -30.43 9.24 -22.98
N ALA A 268 -29.11 9.46 -22.90
CA ALA A 268 -28.11 8.39 -22.93
C ALA A 268 -28.19 7.43 -21.73
N ASP A 269 -28.71 7.89 -20.58
CA ASP A 269 -28.80 7.09 -19.36
C ASP A 269 -29.86 5.97 -19.46
N THR A 270 -30.77 6.06 -20.44
CA THR A 270 -31.73 4.98 -20.73
C THR A 270 -31.07 3.68 -21.17
N ASN A 271 -29.84 3.74 -21.68
CA ASN A 271 -29.08 2.57 -22.10
C ASN A 271 -28.37 1.88 -20.92
N TRP A 272 -28.28 2.52 -19.75
CA TRP A 272 -27.61 1.97 -18.59
C TRP A 272 -28.56 1.11 -17.74
N LYS A 273 -28.64 -0.19 -18.09
CA LYS A 273 -29.57 -1.15 -17.47
C LYS A 273 -29.40 -1.28 -15.95
N ASP A 274 -28.18 -1.16 -15.42
CA ASP A 274 -27.93 -1.22 -13.98
C ASP A 274 -28.52 -0.01 -13.24
N LEU A 275 -28.41 1.19 -13.84
CA LEU A 275 -29.02 2.41 -13.30
C LEU A 275 -30.54 2.26 -13.21
N LEU A 276 -31.19 1.76 -14.25
CA LEU A 276 -32.64 1.53 -14.27
C LEU A 276 -33.06 0.49 -13.21
N ARG A 277 -32.25 -0.56 -13.00
CA ARG A 277 -32.51 -1.58 -11.97
C ARG A 277 -32.39 -0.98 -10.56
N ILE A 278 -31.42 -0.11 -10.33
CA ILE A 278 -31.23 0.59 -9.04
C ILE A 278 -32.37 1.58 -8.80
N LEU A 279 -32.74 2.40 -9.78
CA LEU A 279 -33.83 3.37 -9.66
C LEU A 279 -35.18 2.70 -9.36
N ARG A 280 -35.42 1.50 -9.93
CA ARG A 280 -36.61 0.70 -9.62
C ARG A 280 -36.68 0.26 -8.16
N GLN A 281 -35.56 0.08 -7.47
CA GLN A 281 -35.50 -0.36 -6.07
C GLN A 281 -35.65 0.77 -5.05
N ILE A 282 -35.55 2.04 -5.49
CA ILE A 282 -35.58 3.23 -4.62
C ILE A 282 -37.03 3.71 -4.36
N LYS A 283 -38.03 3.00 -4.89
CA LYS A 283 -39.46 3.28 -4.71
C LYS A 283 -40.10 2.24 -3.80
#